data_AF-A0A3D9L5R5-F1
#
_entry.id   AF-A0A3D9L5R5-F1
#
_cell.length_a   1.000
_cell.length_b   1.000
_cell.length_c   1.000
_cell.angle_alpha   90.00
_cell.angle_beta   90.00
_cell.angle_gamma   90.00
#
_symmetry.space_group_name_H-M   'P 1'
#
loop_
_entity.id
_entity.type
_entity.pdbx_description
1 polymer ?
#
loop_
_entity_poly.entity_id
_entity_poly.type
_entity_poly.pdbx_seq_one_letter_code
_entity_poly.pdbx_strand_id
1 'polypeptide(L)'
;MKTKNLIIILAIVFSACSGGSEKAADQPEGWVGEWQATWTTDPASFEGVEGLTDFTMPGVVTFDAEQVNIKAYGFEGCVFSKDTLDHSLRWKVANDSLILINDEDTPGMIYQIKEQSDERIHLQLMEDIFLTLEKKS
;
A
#
# COMPACT_ATOMS: atom_id res chain seq x y z
N MET A 1 -42.01 3.60 -62.72
CA MET A 1 -41.38 4.12 -61.49
C MET A 1 -40.59 2.97 -60.87
N LYS A 2 -39.26 2.82 -61.00
CA LYS A 2 -38.16 3.52 -60.27
C LYS A 2 -38.56 3.73 -58.80
N THR A 3 -38.04 2.96 -57.84
CA THR A 3 -36.67 3.00 -57.25
C THR A 3 -36.38 1.65 -56.55
N LYS A 4 -35.33 0.87 -56.86
CA LYS A 4 -33.90 0.95 -56.46
C LYS A 4 -33.62 1.16 -54.96
N ASN A 5 -33.12 0.07 -54.35
CA ASN A 5 -32.04 -0.10 -53.37
C ASN A 5 -32.11 0.64 -52.03
N LEU A 6 -31.88 -0.10 -50.93
CA LEU A 6 -30.60 -0.04 -50.19
C LEU A 6 -30.51 -1.18 -49.16
N ILE A 7 -29.61 -2.14 -49.40
CA ILE A 7 -29.14 -3.07 -48.37
C ILE A 7 -28.02 -2.32 -47.61
N ILE A 8 -28.20 -2.07 -46.32
CA ILE A 8 -27.15 -1.49 -45.46
C ILE A 8 -26.42 -2.67 -44.82
N ILE A 9 -25.26 -3.03 -45.39
CA ILE A 9 -24.28 -3.89 -44.75
C ILE A 9 -23.49 -2.98 -43.79
N LEU A 10 -23.80 -3.05 -42.51
CA LEU A 10 -23.04 -2.37 -41.47
C LEU A 10 -21.75 -3.16 -41.22
N ALA A 11 -20.68 -2.78 -41.92
CA ALA A 11 -19.33 -3.27 -41.65
C ALA A 11 -18.82 -2.62 -40.35
N ILE A 12 -18.90 -3.34 -39.24
CA ILE A 12 -18.26 -2.95 -37.98
C ILE A 12 -16.77 -3.28 -38.13
N VAL A 13 -15.98 -2.23 -38.37
CA VAL A 13 -14.52 -2.28 -38.38
C VAL A 13 -14.05 -2.41 -36.93
N PHE A 14 -13.69 -3.63 -36.51
CA PHE A 14 -12.87 -3.84 -35.31
C PHE A 14 -11.44 -3.43 -35.65
N SER A 15 -11.12 -2.15 -35.44
CA SER A 15 -9.72 -1.68 -35.41
C SER A 15 -9.07 -2.16 -34.11
N ALA A 16 -7.87 -2.69 -34.27
CA ALA A 16 -7.10 -3.44 -33.31
C ALA A 16 -6.40 -2.60 -32.23
N CYS A 17 -5.95 -3.33 -31.20
CA CYS A 17 -4.76 -3.12 -30.36
C CYS A 17 -4.74 -1.95 -29.37
N SER A 18 -4.83 -2.29 -28.09
CA SER A 18 -3.66 -2.20 -27.22
C SER A 18 -3.69 -3.33 -26.20
N GLY A 19 -2.66 -4.17 -26.24
CA GLY A 19 -2.29 -4.98 -25.08
C GLY A 19 -1.85 -4.00 -24.01
N GLY A 20 -2.82 -3.52 -23.23
CA GLY A 20 -2.53 -2.94 -21.94
C GLY A 20 -2.02 -4.09 -21.09
N SER A 21 -0.75 -4.04 -20.70
CA SER A 21 -0.31 -4.74 -19.50
C SER A 21 -1.38 -4.49 -18.45
N GLU A 22 -2.06 -5.54 -18.01
CA GLU A 22 -2.99 -5.45 -16.90
C GLU A 22 -2.17 -4.90 -15.72
N LYS A 23 -2.22 -3.57 -15.49
CA LYS A 23 -1.92 -3.04 -14.16
C LYS A 23 -2.79 -3.88 -13.25
N ALA A 24 -2.20 -4.63 -12.33
CA ALA A 24 -2.96 -5.32 -11.30
C ALA A 24 -3.93 -4.27 -10.74
N ALA A 25 -5.23 -4.47 -10.96
CA ALA A 25 -6.26 -3.43 -10.83
C ALA A 25 -6.37 -2.83 -9.41
N ASP A 26 -5.57 -3.35 -8.48
CA ASP A 26 -5.57 -3.07 -7.06
C ASP A 26 -4.29 -2.34 -6.59
N GLN A 27 -3.48 -1.74 -7.49
CA GLN A 27 -2.32 -0.93 -7.09
C GLN A 27 -2.49 0.55 -7.50
N PRO A 28 -2.55 1.48 -6.53
CA PRO A 28 -2.76 2.89 -6.80
C PRO A 28 -1.52 3.51 -7.43
N GLU A 29 -1.76 4.43 -8.37
CA GLU A 29 -0.71 5.21 -8.99
C GLU A 29 -0.01 6.10 -7.94
N GLY A 30 1.31 6.25 -8.06
CA GLY A 30 2.12 7.08 -7.18
C GLY A 30 2.67 6.39 -5.93
N TRP A 31 2.25 5.17 -5.61
CA TRP A 31 2.76 4.43 -4.43
C TRP A 31 4.07 3.68 -4.71
N VAL A 32 4.29 3.25 -5.95
CA VAL A 32 5.53 2.56 -6.34
C VAL A 32 6.75 3.45 -6.06
N GLY A 33 7.75 2.88 -5.40
CA GLY A 33 8.95 3.58 -4.99
C GLY A 33 9.30 3.34 -3.52
N GLU A 34 10.38 3.99 -3.08
CA GLU A 34 10.86 3.97 -1.71
C GLU A 34 10.24 5.10 -0.89
N TRP A 35 9.75 4.75 0.30
CA TRP A 35 9.17 5.67 1.27
C TRP A 35 9.95 5.61 2.59
N GLN A 36 10.21 6.77 3.16
CA GLN A 36 10.59 6.89 4.56
C GLN A 36 9.37 6.51 5.41
N ALA A 37 9.53 5.57 6.32
CA ALA A 37 8.46 5.09 7.17
C ALA A 37 8.69 5.48 8.64
N THR A 38 7.61 5.83 9.32
CA THR A 38 7.58 6.03 10.76
C THR A 38 6.32 5.40 11.33
N TRP A 39 6.48 4.39 12.19
CA TRP A 39 5.41 3.87 13.03
C TRP A 39 5.35 4.66 14.33
N THR A 40 4.14 4.98 14.79
CA THR A 40 3.90 5.70 16.04
C THR A 40 2.70 5.12 16.78
N THR A 41 2.74 5.16 18.11
CA THR A 41 1.60 4.83 18.98
C THR A 41 1.53 5.82 20.15
N ASP A 42 0.38 5.90 20.82
CA ASP A 42 0.21 6.76 21.99
C ASP A 42 0.94 6.17 23.22
N PRO A 43 1.87 6.92 23.86
CA PRO A 43 2.49 6.50 25.12
C PRO A 43 1.49 6.19 26.24
N ALA A 44 0.33 6.85 26.26
CA ALA A 44 -0.69 6.65 27.28
C ALA A 44 -1.24 5.20 27.29
N SER A 45 -1.19 4.50 26.16
CA SER A 45 -1.56 3.08 26.07
C SER A 45 -0.62 2.14 26.84
N PHE A 46 0.55 2.64 27.29
CA PHE A 46 1.62 1.85 27.91
C PHE A 46 2.03 2.37 29.29
N GLU A 47 1.16 3.13 29.97
CA GLU A 47 1.44 3.60 31.33
C GLU A 47 1.77 2.44 32.27
N GLY A 48 2.89 2.56 33.00
CA GLY A 48 3.35 1.55 33.95
C GLY A 48 4.18 0.41 33.35
N VAL A 49 4.44 0.42 32.03
CA VAL A 49 5.40 -0.50 31.41
C VAL A 49 6.82 0.05 31.57
N GLU A 50 7.66 -0.66 32.32
CA GLU A 50 9.06 -0.28 32.52
C GLU A 50 9.93 -0.63 31.30
N GLY A 51 10.98 0.15 31.07
CA GLY A 51 11.97 -0.11 30.03
C GLY A 51 11.61 0.40 28.63
N LEU A 52 10.41 0.95 28.44
CA LEU A 52 10.03 1.67 27.21
C LEU A 52 10.48 3.12 27.30
N THR A 53 11.16 3.59 26.26
CA THR A 53 11.67 4.97 26.16
C THR A 53 11.25 5.67 24.88
N ASP A 54 10.78 4.93 23.87
CA ASP A 54 10.35 5.48 22.59
C ASP A 54 9.09 4.77 22.08
N PHE A 55 8.15 5.57 21.59
CA PHE A 55 6.86 5.14 21.06
C PHE A 55 6.79 5.31 19.53
N THR A 56 7.96 5.45 18.92
CA THR A 56 8.15 5.55 17.50
C THR A 56 9.12 4.46 17.02
N MET A 57 8.96 4.03 15.77
CA MET A 57 9.91 3.16 15.10
C MET A 57 10.14 3.69 13.68
N PRO A 58 11.37 4.04 13.31
CA PRO A 58 11.66 4.46 11.95
C PRO A 58 11.84 3.24 11.03
N GLY A 59 11.69 3.45 9.73
CA GLY A 59 11.96 2.43 8.74
C GLY A 59 11.93 2.93 7.31
N VAL A 60 11.88 1.96 6.41
CA VAL A 60 11.74 2.15 4.97
C VAL A 60 10.71 1.17 4.46
N VAL A 61 9.83 1.63 3.57
CA VAL A 61 8.86 0.79 2.88
C VAL A 61 9.03 1.02 1.38
N THR A 62 9.27 -0.05 0.63
CA THR A 62 9.46 0.02 -0.82
C THR A 62 8.38 -0.79 -1.51
N PHE A 63 7.52 -0.11 -2.28
CA PHE A 63 6.52 -0.76 -3.11
C PHE A 63 7.05 -0.95 -4.52
N ASP A 64 6.88 -2.16 -5.06
CA ASP A 64 6.99 -2.44 -6.48
C ASP A 64 5.68 -2.99 -7.04
N ALA A 65 5.69 -3.45 -8.28
CA ALA A 65 4.50 -3.92 -8.98
C ALA A 65 3.89 -5.21 -8.40
N GLU A 66 4.58 -5.93 -7.53
CA GLU A 66 4.12 -7.22 -6.99
C GLU A 66 4.23 -7.27 -5.46
N GLN A 67 5.26 -6.66 -4.90
CA GLN A 67 5.67 -6.80 -3.51
C GLN A 67 5.85 -5.44 -2.82
N VAL A 68 5.71 -5.48 -1.51
CA VAL A 68 6.13 -4.43 -0.60
C VAL A 68 7.23 -5.01 0.29
N ASN A 69 8.36 -4.31 0.33
CA ASN A 69 9.46 -4.61 1.22
C ASN A 69 9.40 -3.64 2.40
N ILE A 70 9.33 -4.16 3.61
CA ILE A 70 9.21 -3.38 4.85
C ILE A 70 10.44 -3.65 5.69
N LYS A 71 11.18 -2.58 5.98
CA LYS A 71 12.30 -2.61 6.92
C LYS A 71 12.02 -1.67 8.08
N ALA A 72 11.78 -2.23 9.26
CA ALA A 72 11.48 -1.47 10.47
C ALA A 72 12.64 -1.59 11.45
N TYR A 73 13.27 -0.46 11.79
CA TYR A 73 14.50 -0.43 12.59
C TYR A 73 14.17 -0.41 14.08
N GLY A 74 14.09 -1.60 14.68
CA GLY A 74 13.98 -1.73 16.13
C GLY A 74 15.27 -1.32 16.86
N PHE A 75 15.11 -0.91 18.12
CA PHE A 75 16.19 -0.51 19.02
C PHE A 75 15.77 -0.67 20.48
N GLU A 76 16.75 -0.68 21.39
CA GLU A 76 16.48 -0.82 22.83
C GLU A 76 15.56 0.30 23.34
N GLY A 77 14.48 -0.08 24.03
CA GLY A 77 13.46 0.85 24.53
C GLY A 77 12.37 1.26 23.53
N CYS A 78 12.41 0.77 22.29
CA CYS A 78 11.32 0.95 21.33
C CYS A 78 10.13 0.04 21.68
N VAL A 79 8.93 0.61 21.76
CA VAL A 79 7.68 -0.10 22.08
C VAL A 79 7.32 -1.20 21.06
N PHE A 80 7.71 -1.03 19.80
CA PHE A 80 7.34 -1.95 18.74
C PHE A 80 8.24 -3.20 18.69
N SER A 81 9.55 -2.98 18.72
CA SER A 81 10.54 -4.05 18.67
C SER A 81 11.93 -3.52 19.01
N LYS A 82 12.73 -4.32 19.70
CA LYS A 82 14.17 -4.08 19.87
C LYS A 82 15.00 -4.46 18.65
N ASP A 83 14.48 -5.39 17.84
CA ASP A 83 15.18 -5.99 16.70
C ASP A 83 14.67 -5.37 15.40
N THR A 84 15.56 -5.23 14.41
CA THR A 84 15.17 -4.81 13.07
C THR A 84 14.38 -5.91 12.37
N LEU A 85 13.21 -5.54 11.85
CA LEU A 85 12.36 -6.42 11.04
C LEU A 85 12.60 -6.12 9.56
N ASP A 86 12.63 -7.16 8.73
CA ASP A 86 12.83 -7.09 7.28
C ASP A 86 11.96 -8.15 6.62
N HIS A 87 10.91 -7.71 5.92
CA HIS A 87 9.88 -8.57 5.34
C HIS A 87 9.55 -8.15 3.93
N SER A 88 9.34 -9.13 3.05
CA SER A 88 8.69 -8.91 1.76
C SER A 88 7.34 -9.60 1.73
N LEU A 89 6.33 -8.89 1.25
CA LEU A 89 4.93 -9.31 1.24
C LEU A 89 4.31 -8.94 -0.10
N ARG A 90 3.30 -9.68 -0.56
CA ARG A 90 2.42 -9.15 -1.61
C ARG A 90 1.54 -8.07 -1.02
N TRP A 91 1.12 -7.13 -1.87
CA TRP A 91 0.26 -6.05 -1.42
C TRP A 91 -0.78 -5.67 -2.45
N LYS A 92 -1.86 -5.10 -1.95
CA LYS A 92 -2.88 -4.43 -2.76
C LYS A 92 -3.59 -3.36 -1.95
N VAL A 93 -4.18 -2.41 -2.63
CA VAL A 93 -5.12 -1.46 -2.05
C VAL A 93 -6.52 -1.76 -2.57
N ALA A 94 -7.45 -1.93 -1.64
CA ALA A 94 -8.86 -2.12 -1.94
C ALA A 94 -9.68 -1.20 -1.05
N ASN A 95 -10.56 -0.40 -1.66
CA ASN A 95 -11.32 0.66 -0.99
C ASN A 95 -10.39 1.63 -0.25
N ASP A 96 -10.55 1.75 1.06
CA ASP A 96 -9.77 2.58 1.98
C ASP A 96 -8.72 1.78 2.74
N SER A 97 -8.27 0.64 2.21
CA SER A 97 -7.37 -0.26 2.93
C SER A 97 -6.17 -0.70 2.11
N LEU A 98 -4.97 -0.62 2.70
CA LEU A 98 -3.78 -1.34 2.26
C LEU A 98 -3.80 -2.74 2.90
N ILE A 99 -3.78 -3.77 2.06
CA ILE A 99 -3.82 -5.17 2.48
C ILE A 99 -2.47 -5.80 2.15
N LEU A 100 -1.77 -6.28 3.18
CA LEU A 100 -0.54 -7.05 3.05
C LEU A 100 -0.87 -8.54 3.09
N ILE A 101 -0.29 -9.31 2.18
CA ILE A 101 -0.64 -10.71 1.93
C ILE A 101 0.62 -11.56 2.06
N ASN A 102 0.57 -12.56 2.93
CA ASN A 102 1.66 -13.52 3.14
C ASN A 102 1.67 -14.59 2.02
N ASP A 103 2.68 -15.46 2.03
CA ASP A 103 2.89 -16.49 0.99
C ASP A 103 1.72 -17.48 0.80
N GLU A 104 0.88 -17.70 1.81
CA GLU A 104 -0.26 -18.64 1.76
C GLU A 104 -1.61 -17.96 1.42
N ASP A 105 -1.63 -16.80 0.76
CA ASP A 105 -2.85 -16.00 0.50
C ASP A 105 -3.65 -15.60 1.77
N THR A 106 -3.07 -15.83 2.94
CA THR A 106 -3.64 -15.40 4.21
C THR A 106 -3.43 -13.89 4.35
N PRO A 107 -4.48 -13.09 4.61
CA PRO A 107 -4.32 -11.68 4.92
C PRO A 107 -3.36 -11.54 6.11
N GLY A 108 -2.26 -10.83 5.91
CA GLY A 108 -1.34 -10.46 6.96
C GLY A 108 -1.89 -9.25 7.71
N MET A 109 -1.29 -8.09 7.49
CA MET A 109 -1.73 -6.84 8.10
C MET A 109 -2.63 -6.05 7.15
N ILE A 110 -3.70 -5.47 7.69
CA ILE A 110 -4.60 -4.57 6.96
C ILE A 110 -4.52 -3.20 7.62
N TYR A 111 -4.09 -2.21 6.86
CA TYR A 111 -4.03 -0.82 7.29
C TYR A 111 -5.19 -0.05 6.66
N GLN A 112 -5.87 0.78 7.44
CA GLN A 112 -6.81 1.76 6.91
C GLN A 112 -6.06 3.00 6.43
N ILE A 113 -6.34 3.45 5.21
CA ILE A 113 -5.82 4.68 4.63
C ILE A 113 -6.62 5.84 5.20
N LYS A 114 -5.95 6.70 5.98
CA LYS A 114 -6.55 7.90 6.57
C LYS A 114 -6.38 9.11 5.69
N GLU A 115 -5.18 9.27 5.14
CA GLU A 115 -4.84 10.38 4.25
C GLU A 115 -3.87 9.89 3.19
N GLN A 116 -3.98 10.45 1.98
CA GLN A 116 -3.10 10.15 0.87
C GLN A 116 -2.89 11.39 0.01
N SER A 117 -1.64 11.62 -0.34
CA SER A 117 -1.18 12.58 -1.34
C SER A 117 0.01 11.99 -2.10
N ASP A 118 0.54 12.72 -3.08
CA ASP A 118 1.70 12.28 -3.83
C ASP A 118 2.96 12.15 -2.96
N GLU A 119 3.07 12.91 -1.87
CA GLU A 119 4.29 12.99 -1.04
C GLU A 119 4.16 12.30 0.32
N ARG A 120 2.93 11.97 0.72
CA ARG A 120 2.63 11.44 2.05
C ARG A 120 1.42 10.50 2.03
N ILE A 121 1.55 9.35 2.70
CA ILE A 121 0.47 8.41 2.99
C ILE A 121 0.40 8.21 4.50
N HIS A 122 -0.80 8.32 5.07
CA HIS A 122 -1.04 8.08 6.48
C HIS A 122 -1.98 6.89 6.65
N LEU A 123 -1.49 5.89 7.37
CA LEU A 123 -2.10 4.58 7.54
C LEU A 123 -2.37 4.33 9.02
N GLN A 124 -3.47 3.67 9.34
CA GLN A 124 -3.79 3.20 10.69
C GLN A 124 -3.87 1.66 10.69
N LEU A 125 -3.22 1.03 11.66
CA LEU A 125 -3.33 -0.38 11.97
C LEU A 125 -4.03 -0.53 13.32
N MET A 126 -5.02 -1.42 13.41
CA MET A 126 -5.85 -1.56 14.62
C MET A 126 -6.47 -0.21 15.01
N GLU A 127 -6.37 0.20 16.28
CA GLU A 127 -6.97 1.45 16.78
C GLU A 127 -5.96 2.55 17.08
N ASP A 128 -4.71 2.22 17.40
CA ASP A 128 -3.74 3.15 17.99
C ASP A 128 -2.35 3.15 17.34
N ILE A 129 -2.11 2.27 16.36
CA ILE A 129 -0.84 2.24 15.62
C ILE A 129 -1.01 2.99 14.30
N PHE A 130 -0.13 3.95 14.06
CA PHE A 130 -0.12 4.72 12.82
C PHE A 130 1.20 4.53 12.09
N LEU A 131 1.11 4.36 10.77
CA LEU A 131 2.25 4.34 9.86
C LEU A 131 2.17 5.57 8.96
N THR A 132 3.18 6.41 9.03
CA THR A 132 3.36 7.52 8.10
C THR A 132 4.43 7.16 7.10
N LEU A 133 4.10 7.29 5.81
CA LEU A 133 5.01 7.13 4.69
C LEU A 133 5.24 8.50 4.05
N GLU A 134 6.50 8.89 3.90
CA GLU A 134 6.89 10.14 3.24
C GLU A 134 7.90 9.84 2.13
N LYS A 135 7.74 10.47 0.98
CA LYS A 135 8.75 10.35 -0.09
C LYS A 135 10.06 10.95 0.40
N LYS A 136 11.17 10.26 0.10
CA LYS A 136 12.49 10.89 0.24
C LYS A 136 12.61 12.01 -0.78
N SER A 137 12.75 13.24 -0.27
CA SER A 137 13.07 14.43 -1.07
C SER A 137 14.48 14.37 -1.66
#